data_AF-A0A669F3W5-F1
#
_entry.id   AF-A0A669F3W5-F1
#
_cell.length_a   1.000
_cell.length_b   1.000
_cell.length_c   1.000
_cell.angle_alpha   90.00
_cell.angle_beta   90.00
_cell.angle_gamma   90.00
#
_symmetry.space_group_name_H-M   'P 1'
#
loop_
_entity.id
_entity.type
_entity.pdbx_description
1 polymer ?
#
loop_
_entity_poly.entity_id
_entity_poly.type
_entity_poly.pdbx_seq_one_letter_code
_entity_poly.pdbx_strand_id
1 'polypeptide(L)'
;MCSFCQFCTASIFNSGGVPLGAKPDHHVFFFPFCRENQAKMKHLKRVAAPKHWMLDKLTGVFAPRPSTGPHKLRECLPLIIFLRNRLKYALTGDEVKKICMQRFIKIDGKVRTDVTYPAGFMDVISIEKTGEHFRLIYDVKGRFTVHRITAEEAKYKLCKVKKIIIGTKGIPHLVTHDARTIRYPDPLIKVNDTVRIDLESSKITDFIKFDTGNLCMVTGGANLGRIGVITNRERHPGSFDVVHVKDSTGNSFATRLSNIFVIGKGNKPWVSLPRGKGIRLTIAEERDKRLAAKQSSS
;
A
#
# COMPACT_ATOMS: atom_id res chain seq x y z
N MET A 1 -32.96 -27.76 -4.84
CA MET A 1 -32.90 -29.08 -5.50
C MET A 1 -31.57 -29.17 -6.23
N CYS A 2 -30.59 -29.86 -5.65
CA CYS A 2 -29.31 -30.10 -6.30
C CYS A 2 -29.06 -31.60 -6.28
N SER A 3 -28.86 -32.13 -7.48
CA SER A 3 -28.78 -33.54 -7.83
C SER A 3 -27.57 -34.24 -7.23
N PHE A 4 -27.78 -35.50 -6.90
CA PHE A 4 -26.88 -36.64 -7.08
C PHE A 4 -25.38 -36.43 -6.78
N CYS A 5 -24.94 -37.07 -5.70
CA CYS A 5 -23.65 -37.73 -5.69
C CYS A 5 -23.77 -39.05 -4.90
N GLN A 6 -24.26 -40.09 -5.57
CA GLN A 6 -23.89 -41.46 -5.26
C GLN A 6 -22.40 -41.61 -5.54
N PHE A 7 -21.63 -42.12 -4.58
CA PHE A 7 -20.57 -43.11 -4.77
C PHE A 7 -19.83 -43.28 -3.45
N CYS A 8 -20.13 -44.37 -2.74
CA CYS A 8 -19.18 -45.21 -2.03
C CYS A 8 -19.95 -46.39 -1.41
N THR A 9 -20.26 -47.35 -2.26
CA THR A 9 -20.50 -48.74 -1.87
C THR A 9 -19.19 -49.32 -1.34
N ALA A 10 -19.19 -49.76 -0.09
CA ALA A 10 -18.20 -50.67 0.46
C ALA A 10 -18.92 -51.77 1.26
N SER A 11 -19.21 -52.85 0.54
CA SER A 11 -19.00 -54.25 0.93
C SER A 11 -19.28 -54.66 2.37
N ILE A 12 -20.44 -55.30 2.54
CA ILE A 12 -20.75 -56.21 3.63
C ILE A 12 -19.91 -57.49 3.44
N PHE A 13 -19.06 -57.84 4.40
CA PHE A 13 -18.61 -59.21 4.59
C PHE A 13 -18.80 -59.62 6.05
N ASN A 14 -19.34 -60.82 6.18
CA ASN A 14 -19.93 -61.42 7.35
C ASN A 14 -18.89 -62.36 8.00
N SER A 15 -18.63 -62.24 9.30
CA SER A 15 -18.06 -63.31 10.11
C SER A 15 -18.29 -63.01 11.59
N GLY A 16 -19.04 -63.90 12.25
CA GLY A 16 -19.62 -63.68 13.57
C GLY A 16 -18.67 -63.80 14.77
N GLY A 17 -19.27 -63.60 15.94
CA GLY A 17 -18.65 -63.79 17.25
C GLY A 17 -19.01 -62.65 18.22
N VAL A 18 -20.02 -62.87 19.07
CA VAL A 18 -20.33 -62.02 20.23
C VAL A 18 -19.38 -62.44 21.38
N PRO A 19 -18.90 -61.52 22.24
CA PRO A 19 -19.55 -61.43 23.55
C PRO A 19 -19.76 -59.99 24.07
N LEU A 20 -20.79 -59.91 24.91
CA LEU A 20 -21.27 -58.77 25.68
C LEU A 20 -20.22 -58.23 26.66
N GLY A 21 -20.11 -56.90 26.80
CA GLY A 21 -19.30 -56.26 27.84
C GLY A 21 -19.28 -54.72 27.80
N ALA A 22 -20.20 -54.11 28.55
CA ALA A 22 -20.11 -52.82 29.26
C ALA A 22 -19.27 -51.63 28.69
N LYS A 23 -19.95 -50.54 28.28
CA LYS A 23 -19.93 -49.17 28.86
C LYS A 23 -20.65 -48.17 27.93
N PRO A 24 -21.49 -47.25 28.44
CA PRO A 24 -22.00 -46.14 27.65
C PRO A 24 -20.99 -45.00 27.71
N ASP A 25 -20.00 -45.02 26.81
CA ASP A 25 -19.17 -43.84 26.64
C ASP A 25 -20.01 -42.80 25.88
N HIS A 26 -20.23 -41.67 26.56
CA HIS A 26 -20.80 -40.45 26.01
C HIS A 26 -20.13 -40.15 24.67
N HIS A 27 -20.80 -40.49 23.57
CA HIS A 27 -20.54 -39.90 22.27
C HIS A 27 -20.87 -38.42 22.40
N VAL A 28 -19.85 -37.64 22.80
CA VAL A 28 -19.76 -36.24 22.49
C VAL A 28 -19.83 -36.19 20.97
N PHE A 29 -21.04 -35.96 20.45
CA PHE A 29 -21.23 -35.47 19.10
C PHE A 29 -20.46 -34.15 19.04
N PHE A 30 -19.19 -34.25 18.71
CA PHE A 30 -18.40 -33.13 18.24
C PHE A 30 -19.03 -32.77 16.90
N PHE A 31 -20.11 -31.98 16.95
CA PHE A 31 -20.59 -31.28 15.79
C PHE A 31 -19.37 -30.60 15.19
N PRO A 32 -18.95 -30.93 13.95
CA PRO A 32 -18.06 -30.05 13.26
C PRO A 32 -18.90 -28.79 13.05
N PHE A 33 -18.71 -27.80 13.90
CA PHE A 33 -19.14 -26.43 13.62
C PHE A 33 -18.25 -25.96 12.48
N CYS A 34 -18.56 -26.47 11.28
CA CYS A 34 -18.01 -26.02 10.04
C CYS A 34 -18.58 -24.62 9.85
N ARG A 35 -17.90 -23.61 10.41
CA ARG A 35 -18.14 -22.22 10.02
C ARG A 35 -17.81 -22.16 8.53
N GLU A 36 -18.85 -22.20 7.72
CA GLU A 36 -18.84 -21.67 6.36
C GLU A 36 -18.56 -20.16 6.43
N ASN A 37 -17.30 -19.79 6.68
CA ASN A 37 -16.81 -18.43 6.52
C ASN A 37 -16.15 -18.32 5.15
N GLN A 38 -16.92 -18.56 4.09
CA GLN A 38 -16.47 -18.44 2.69
C GLN A 38 -16.97 -17.16 2.00
N ALA A 39 -17.19 -16.08 2.77
CA ALA A 39 -17.61 -14.79 2.21
C ALA A 39 -16.57 -13.68 2.47
N LYS A 40 -16.35 -12.84 1.45
CA LYS A 40 -15.49 -11.65 1.54
C LYS A 40 -16.01 -10.72 2.65
N MET A 41 -15.17 -10.48 3.65
CA MET A 41 -15.49 -9.56 4.75
C MET A 41 -15.79 -8.16 4.20
N LYS A 42 -17.01 -7.65 4.45
CA LYS A 42 -17.46 -6.32 4.01
C LYS A 42 -17.11 -5.22 5.01
N HIS A 43 -16.93 -5.57 6.28
CA HIS A 43 -16.70 -4.61 7.36
C HIS A 43 -15.24 -4.62 7.81
N LEU A 44 -14.78 -3.50 8.36
CA LEU A 44 -13.49 -3.37 9.03
C LEU A 44 -13.72 -2.76 10.41
N LYS A 45 -13.32 -3.48 11.46
CA LYS A 45 -13.35 -2.96 12.83
C LYS A 45 -12.27 -1.90 13.01
N ARG A 46 -12.57 -0.86 13.77
CA ARG A 46 -11.68 0.30 13.93
C ARG A 46 -10.35 -0.03 14.58
N VAL A 47 -10.37 -0.88 15.60
CA VAL A 47 -9.17 -1.36 16.29
C VAL A 47 -8.28 -2.21 15.37
N ALA A 48 -8.87 -2.88 14.38
CA ALA A 48 -8.15 -3.69 13.39
C ALA A 48 -7.69 -2.86 12.17
N ALA A 49 -7.99 -1.56 12.13
CA ALA A 49 -7.58 -0.69 11.03
C ALA A 49 -6.06 -0.47 11.06
N PRO A 50 -5.45 -0.16 9.91
CA PRO A 50 -4.03 0.16 9.85
C PRO A 50 -3.67 1.35 10.76
N LYS A 51 -2.63 1.18 11.59
CA LYS A 51 -2.21 2.18 12.58
C LYS A 51 -1.82 3.53 11.97
N HIS A 52 -1.29 3.52 10.74
CA HIS A 52 -0.84 4.74 10.05
C HIS A 52 -1.98 5.66 9.62
N TRP A 53 -3.25 5.22 9.67
CA TRP A 53 -4.42 6.06 9.43
C TRP A 53 -4.73 7.03 10.57
N MET A 54 -4.17 6.79 11.77
CA MET A 54 -4.43 7.61 12.97
C MET A 54 -5.92 7.74 13.27
N LEU A 55 -6.65 6.63 13.23
CA LEU A 55 -8.02 6.61 13.73
C LEU A 55 -8.01 6.56 15.25
N ASP A 56 -8.90 7.33 15.85
CA ASP A 56 -9.18 7.31 17.26
C ASP A 56 -9.92 6.00 17.65
N LYS A 57 -9.90 5.67 18.95
CA LYS A 57 -10.52 4.45 19.47
C LYS A 57 -12.01 4.61 19.82
N LEU A 58 -12.48 5.82 20.11
CA LEU A 58 -13.71 6.06 20.86
C LEU A 58 -14.91 6.46 19.99
N THR A 59 -14.73 7.22 18.90
CA THR A 59 -15.84 7.82 18.13
C THR A 59 -16.66 6.82 17.30
N GLY A 60 -16.47 5.52 17.49
CA GLY A 60 -17.32 4.49 16.85
C GLY A 60 -16.61 3.16 16.65
N VAL A 61 -17.38 2.13 16.30
CA VAL A 61 -16.92 0.73 16.27
C VAL A 61 -16.20 0.37 14.97
N PHE A 62 -16.57 1.00 13.85
CA PHE A 62 -16.11 0.63 12.51
C PHE A 62 -15.15 1.67 11.92
N ALA A 63 -14.24 1.19 11.07
CA ALA A 63 -13.41 2.02 10.21
C ALA A 63 -13.90 1.92 8.76
N PRO A 64 -13.64 2.95 7.93
CA PRO A 64 -13.92 2.86 6.50
C PRO A 64 -13.08 1.71 5.91
N ARG A 65 -13.76 0.73 5.32
CA ARG A 65 -13.10 -0.35 4.60
C ARG A 65 -12.80 0.15 3.19
N PRO A 66 -11.53 0.18 2.75
CA PRO A 66 -11.21 0.59 1.40
C PRO A 66 -11.80 -0.37 0.37
N SER A 67 -12.27 0.19 -0.74
CA SER A 67 -12.68 -0.57 -1.91
C SER A 67 -11.50 -1.36 -2.48
N THR A 68 -11.79 -2.44 -3.22
CA THR A 68 -10.73 -3.14 -3.98
C THR A 68 -10.30 -2.27 -5.15
N GLY A 69 -9.06 -1.83 -5.14
CA GLY A 69 -8.50 -0.91 -6.14
C GLY A 69 -7.00 -1.13 -6.36
N PRO A 70 -6.27 -0.09 -6.83
CA PRO A 70 -4.85 -0.19 -7.19
C PRO A 70 -3.94 -0.68 -6.06
N HIS A 71 -4.19 -0.17 -4.86
CA HIS A 71 -3.32 -0.37 -3.69
C HIS A 71 -3.91 -1.38 -2.70
N LYS A 72 -3.02 -2.04 -1.94
CA LYS A 72 -3.44 -2.99 -0.89
C LYS A 72 -4.06 -2.25 0.29
N LEU A 73 -4.98 -2.91 1.01
CA LEU A 73 -5.67 -2.34 2.17
C LEU A 73 -4.73 -1.74 3.22
N ARG A 74 -3.61 -2.41 3.52
CA ARG A 74 -2.63 -1.94 4.51
C ARG A 74 -1.64 -0.90 3.98
N GLU A 75 -1.60 -0.67 2.67
CA GLU A 75 -0.67 0.23 1.97
C GLU A 75 -1.42 1.39 1.29
N CYS A 76 -2.66 1.67 1.71
CA CYS A 76 -3.50 2.73 1.13
C CYS A 76 -4.05 3.67 2.21
N LEU A 77 -4.65 4.77 1.76
CA LEU A 77 -5.40 5.75 2.52
C LEU A 77 -6.74 5.97 1.79
N PRO A 78 -7.88 5.59 2.39
CA PRO A 78 -9.17 5.83 1.75
C PRO A 78 -9.50 7.33 1.71
N LEU A 79 -10.18 7.78 0.64
CA LEU A 79 -10.50 9.20 0.42
C LEU A 79 -11.21 9.88 1.60
N ILE A 80 -12.11 9.16 2.28
CA ILE A 80 -12.78 9.66 3.49
C ILE A 80 -11.81 10.06 4.60
N ILE A 81 -10.74 9.30 4.82
CA ILE A 81 -9.73 9.65 5.83
C ILE A 81 -8.88 10.83 5.36
N PHE A 82 -8.59 10.90 4.06
CA PHE A 82 -7.85 12.01 3.47
C PHE A 82 -8.58 13.35 3.66
N LEU A 83 -9.85 13.42 3.28
CA LEU A 83 -10.63 14.67 3.33
C LEU A 83 -11.00 15.07 4.76
N ARG A 84 -11.47 14.11 5.57
CA ARG A 84 -11.97 14.38 6.93
C ARG A 84 -10.85 14.48 7.96
N ASN A 85 -9.91 13.54 7.98
CA ASN A 85 -8.92 13.46 9.06
C ASN A 85 -7.63 14.22 8.75
N ARG A 86 -7.19 14.28 7.49
CA ARG A 86 -5.94 14.97 7.11
C ARG A 86 -6.18 16.42 6.72
N LEU A 87 -7.02 16.67 5.73
CA LEU A 87 -7.27 18.03 5.21
C LEU A 87 -8.28 18.84 6.02
N LYS A 88 -9.16 18.18 6.78
CA LYS A 88 -10.21 18.83 7.59
C LYS A 88 -11.23 19.62 6.76
N TYR A 89 -11.46 19.23 5.50
CA TYR A 89 -12.48 19.83 4.63
C TYR A 89 -13.90 19.35 4.94
N ALA A 90 -14.02 18.22 5.62
CA ALA A 90 -15.28 17.68 6.10
C ALA A 90 -15.13 17.29 7.57
N LEU A 91 -16.23 17.38 8.32
CA LEU A 91 -16.35 16.91 9.70
C LEU A 91 -16.98 15.52 9.73
N THR A 92 -17.99 15.27 8.89
CA THR A 92 -18.75 14.01 8.85
C THR A 92 -18.49 13.18 7.59
N GLY A 93 -18.90 11.91 7.60
CA GLY A 93 -18.77 11.04 6.42
C GLY A 93 -19.70 11.43 5.27
N ASP A 94 -20.87 11.98 5.58
CA ASP A 94 -21.87 12.38 4.59
C ASP A 94 -21.45 13.66 3.84
N GLU A 95 -20.77 14.58 4.51
CA GLU A 95 -20.13 15.73 3.85
C GLU A 95 -19.09 15.29 2.82
N VAL A 96 -18.25 14.31 3.16
CA VAL A 96 -17.30 13.73 2.19
C VAL A 96 -18.04 13.16 0.99
N LYS A 97 -19.14 12.44 1.22
CA LYS A 97 -19.97 11.91 0.13
C LYS A 97 -20.49 13.03 -0.77
N LYS A 98 -20.97 14.15 -0.21
CA LYS A 98 -21.41 15.32 -0.99
C LYS A 98 -20.27 15.89 -1.85
N ILE A 99 -19.06 16.04 -1.30
CA ILE A 99 -17.88 16.52 -2.05
C ILE A 99 -17.53 15.56 -3.20
N CYS A 100 -17.51 14.26 -2.95
CA CYS A 100 -17.19 13.27 -3.98
C CYS A 100 -18.26 13.21 -5.09
N MET A 101 -19.54 13.37 -4.75
CA MET A 101 -20.64 13.34 -5.72
C MET A 101 -20.64 14.56 -6.65
N GLN A 102 -20.12 15.70 -6.17
CA GLN A 102 -19.91 16.90 -6.99
C GLN A 102 -18.76 16.76 -8.01
N ARG A 103 -18.04 15.62 -8.02
CA ARG A 103 -16.97 15.30 -8.99
C ARG A 103 -15.74 16.22 -8.95
N PHE A 104 -15.53 16.96 -7.86
CA PHE A 104 -14.39 17.88 -7.70
C PHE A 104 -13.04 17.19 -7.45
N ILE A 105 -13.05 15.92 -7.04
CA ILE A 105 -11.84 15.18 -6.67
C ILE A 105 -11.40 14.31 -7.84
N LYS A 106 -10.19 14.58 -8.31
CA LYS A 106 -9.49 13.79 -9.31
C LYS A 106 -8.31 13.08 -8.67
N ILE A 107 -8.19 11.78 -8.91
CA ILE A 107 -7.03 10.97 -8.52
C ILE A 107 -6.36 10.49 -9.80
N ASP A 108 -5.07 10.76 -9.93
CA ASP A 108 -4.29 10.47 -11.13
C ASP A 108 -4.97 11.02 -12.40
N GLY A 109 -5.53 12.23 -12.34
CA GLY A 109 -6.26 12.88 -13.43
C GLY A 109 -7.69 12.37 -13.67
N LYS A 110 -8.11 11.28 -13.04
CA LYS A 110 -9.45 10.69 -13.20
C LYS A 110 -10.37 11.07 -12.06
N VAL A 111 -11.58 11.52 -12.37
CA VAL A 111 -12.61 11.83 -11.38
C VAL A 111 -12.99 10.56 -10.61
N ARG A 112 -13.00 10.63 -9.28
CA ARG A 112 -13.41 9.51 -8.42
C ARG A 112 -14.54 9.95 -7.49
N THR A 113 -15.67 9.26 -7.59
CA THR A 113 -16.86 9.48 -6.74
C THR A 113 -16.90 8.55 -5.52
N ASP A 114 -16.12 7.47 -5.53
CA ASP A 114 -16.07 6.50 -4.43
C ASP A 114 -15.34 7.08 -3.21
N VAL A 115 -16.07 7.23 -2.11
CA VAL A 115 -15.60 7.75 -0.82
C VAL A 115 -14.55 6.83 -0.17
N THR A 116 -14.59 5.54 -0.47
CA THR A 116 -13.67 4.52 0.06
C THR A 116 -12.59 4.11 -0.94
N TYR A 117 -12.35 4.91 -1.97
CA TYR A 117 -11.31 4.63 -2.95
C TYR A 117 -9.91 4.55 -2.29
N PRO A 118 -9.13 3.48 -2.53
CA PRO A 118 -7.80 3.31 -1.94
C PRO A 118 -6.77 4.13 -2.71
N ALA A 119 -6.54 5.38 -2.28
CA ALA A 119 -5.40 6.16 -2.74
C ALA A 119 -4.13 5.69 -2.02
N GLY A 120 -3.01 5.53 -2.71
CA GLY A 120 -1.81 4.93 -2.13
C GLY A 120 -0.55 5.73 -2.38
N PHE A 121 0.58 5.06 -2.21
CA PHE A 121 1.90 5.66 -2.38
C PHE A 121 2.08 6.24 -3.80
N MET A 122 2.61 7.44 -3.91
CA MET A 122 2.91 8.17 -5.15
C MET A 122 1.70 8.61 -6.00
N ASP A 123 0.47 8.31 -5.59
CA ASP A 123 -0.72 8.84 -6.24
C ASP A 123 -0.81 10.36 -6.09
N VAL A 124 -1.34 10.99 -7.14
CA VAL A 124 -1.60 12.44 -7.18
C VAL A 124 -3.09 12.67 -7.00
N ILE A 125 -3.47 13.45 -5.99
CA ILE A 125 -4.83 13.86 -5.71
C ILE A 125 -4.93 15.35 -6.01
N SER A 126 -5.79 15.72 -6.96
CA SER A 126 -6.04 17.10 -7.36
C SER A 126 -7.47 17.50 -7.05
N ILE A 127 -7.63 18.69 -6.48
CA ILE A 127 -8.93 19.29 -6.19
C ILE A 127 -9.10 20.49 -7.12
N GLU A 128 -10.03 20.40 -8.05
CA GLU A 128 -10.17 21.41 -9.12
C GLU A 128 -10.62 22.77 -8.58
N LYS A 129 -11.55 22.76 -7.63
CA LYS A 129 -12.17 23.99 -7.09
C LYS A 129 -11.17 24.86 -6.31
N THR A 130 -10.21 24.24 -5.63
CA THR A 130 -9.18 24.95 -4.87
C THR A 130 -7.88 25.13 -5.64
N GLY A 131 -7.72 24.45 -6.79
CA GLY A 131 -6.46 24.44 -7.55
C GLY A 131 -5.30 23.77 -6.81
N GLU A 132 -5.56 23.02 -5.73
CA GLU A 132 -4.52 22.38 -4.94
C GLU A 132 -4.26 20.95 -5.43
N HIS A 133 -2.97 20.61 -5.51
CA HIS A 133 -2.51 19.27 -5.85
C HIS A 133 -1.73 18.68 -4.70
N PHE A 134 -1.97 17.39 -4.44
CA PHE A 134 -1.37 16.65 -3.36
C PHE A 134 -0.73 15.37 -3.89
N ARG A 135 0.44 15.01 -3.36
CA ARG A 135 1.05 13.70 -3.53
C ARG A 135 1.04 12.95 -2.22
N LEU A 136 0.65 11.69 -2.25
CA LEU A 136 0.72 10.81 -1.09
C LEU A 136 2.12 10.21 -0.95
N ILE A 137 2.83 10.64 0.08
CA ILE A 137 4.19 10.20 0.39
C ILE A 137 4.25 9.77 1.86
N TYR A 138 5.11 8.80 2.17
CA TYR A 138 5.36 8.40 3.55
C TYR A 138 6.20 9.42 4.33
N ASP A 139 5.81 9.62 5.58
CA ASP A 139 6.62 10.24 6.61
C ASP A 139 7.67 9.27 7.15
N VAL A 140 8.71 9.81 7.77
CA VAL A 140 9.75 9.10 8.54
C VAL A 140 9.15 8.25 9.68
N LYS A 141 7.97 8.63 10.18
CA LYS A 141 7.21 7.90 11.20
C LYS A 141 6.31 6.81 10.62
N GLY A 142 6.36 6.56 9.31
CA GLY A 142 5.59 5.54 8.62
C GLY A 142 4.12 5.88 8.40
N ARG A 143 3.81 7.17 8.26
CA ARG A 143 2.44 7.71 8.10
C ARG A 143 2.28 8.27 6.70
N PHE A 144 1.07 8.25 6.14
CA PHE A 144 0.82 9.03 4.92
C PHE A 144 0.79 10.52 5.26
N THR A 145 1.70 11.27 4.63
CA THR A 145 1.70 12.72 4.64
C THR A 145 1.01 13.24 3.40
N VAL A 146 0.29 14.33 3.56
CA VAL A 146 -0.33 15.06 2.46
C VAL A 146 0.65 16.13 2.02
N HIS A 147 1.42 15.82 0.97
CA HIS A 147 2.44 16.74 0.46
C HIS A 147 1.83 17.61 -0.64
N ARG A 148 1.81 18.93 -0.44
CA ARG A 148 1.36 19.89 -1.47
C ARG A 148 2.40 19.96 -2.58
N ILE A 149 1.96 19.87 -3.83
CA ILE A 149 2.83 19.91 -5.02
C ILE A 149 2.36 21.01 -5.99
N THR A 150 3.24 21.38 -6.92
CA THR A 150 2.91 22.30 -8.01
C THR A 150 2.11 21.59 -9.10
N ALA A 151 1.41 22.35 -9.95
CA ALA A 151 0.64 21.79 -11.06
C ALA A 151 1.52 21.04 -12.08
N GLU A 152 2.79 21.44 -12.26
CA GLU A 152 3.74 20.76 -13.13
C GLU A 152 4.12 19.36 -12.61
N GLU A 153 4.41 19.26 -11.32
CA GLU A 153 4.69 17.96 -10.68
C GLU A 153 3.45 17.07 -10.63
N ALA A 154 2.26 17.66 -10.67
CA ALA A 154 1.00 16.93 -10.66
C ALA A 154 0.69 16.20 -11.97
N LYS A 155 1.36 16.55 -13.08
CA LYS A 155 1.16 15.90 -14.39
C LYS A 155 1.73 14.49 -14.45
N TYR A 156 2.75 14.20 -13.65
CA TYR A 156 3.43 12.90 -13.70
C TYR A 156 3.43 12.19 -12.35
N LYS A 157 3.66 10.88 -12.37
CA LYS A 157 3.96 10.12 -11.15
C LYS A 157 5.01 9.05 -11.38
N LEU A 158 5.66 8.62 -10.30
CA LEU A 158 6.59 7.51 -10.34
C LEU A 158 5.85 6.21 -10.01
N CYS A 159 6.13 5.18 -10.78
CA CYS A 159 5.59 3.85 -10.57
C CYS A 159 6.70 2.81 -10.61
N LYS A 160 6.80 1.99 -9.56
CA LYS A 160 7.71 0.84 -9.53
C LYS A 160 7.16 -0.29 -10.39
N VAL A 161 8.05 -0.94 -11.15
CA VAL A 161 7.76 -2.14 -11.95
C VAL A 161 7.73 -3.36 -11.04
N LYS A 162 6.60 -4.07 -11.01
CA LYS A 162 6.44 -5.32 -10.25
C LYS A 162 6.82 -6.54 -11.06
N LYS A 163 6.40 -6.58 -12.33
CA LYS A 163 6.69 -7.70 -13.24
C LYS A 163 6.54 -7.24 -14.68
N ILE A 164 7.25 -7.93 -15.56
CA ILE A 164 7.15 -7.79 -17.01
C ILE A 164 6.67 -9.14 -17.53
N ILE A 165 5.62 -9.13 -18.34
CA ILE A 165 4.97 -10.32 -18.90
C ILE A 165 4.92 -10.15 -20.41
N ILE A 166 5.13 -11.22 -21.15
CA ILE A 166 4.87 -11.26 -22.59
C ILE A 166 3.43 -11.74 -22.78
N GLY A 167 2.59 -10.90 -23.37
CA GLY A 167 1.21 -11.21 -23.68
C GLY A 167 1.05 -11.98 -24.99
N THR A 168 -0.20 -12.17 -25.39
CA THR A 168 -0.55 -12.76 -26.69
C THR A 168 0.10 -11.96 -27.83
N LYS A 169 0.49 -12.66 -28.91
CA LYS A 169 1.20 -12.08 -30.06
C LYS A 169 2.60 -11.52 -29.73
N GLY A 170 3.22 -12.00 -28.65
CA GLY A 170 4.59 -11.61 -28.28
C GLY A 170 4.71 -10.17 -27.77
N ILE A 171 3.60 -9.53 -27.37
CA ILE A 171 3.60 -8.11 -26.97
C ILE A 171 4.06 -8.00 -25.51
N PRO A 172 5.14 -7.26 -25.19
CA PRO A 172 5.57 -7.05 -23.82
C PRO A 172 4.62 -6.12 -23.05
N HIS A 173 4.33 -6.48 -21.80
CA HIS A 173 3.47 -5.76 -20.87
C HIS A 173 4.18 -5.55 -19.54
N LEU A 174 4.26 -4.30 -19.11
CA LEU A 174 4.79 -3.90 -17.81
C LEU A 174 3.64 -3.75 -16.82
N VAL A 175 3.77 -4.37 -15.65
CA VAL A 175 2.81 -4.22 -14.53
C VAL A 175 3.45 -3.39 -13.43
N THR A 176 2.82 -2.28 -13.08
CA THR A 176 3.30 -1.38 -12.03
C THR A 176 2.78 -1.77 -10.63
N HIS A 177 3.30 -1.11 -9.61
CA HIS A 177 2.83 -1.28 -8.24
C HIS A 177 1.36 -0.90 -8.02
N ASP A 178 0.85 0.05 -8.80
CA ASP A 178 -0.54 0.54 -8.79
C ASP A 178 -1.46 -0.29 -9.71
N ALA A 179 -1.01 -1.48 -10.11
CA ALA A 179 -1.71 -2.38 -11.02
C ALA A 179 -2.03 -1.77 -12.41
N ARG A 180 -1.29 -0.74 -12.85
CA ARG A 180 -1.37 -0.25 -14.24
C ARG A 180 -0.58 -1.19 -15.14
N THR A 181 -1.14 -1.47 -16.32
CA THR A 181 -0.50 -2.25 -17.38
C THR A 181 -0.13 -1.33 -18.54
N ILE A 182 1.15 -1.29 -18.88
CA ILE A 182 1.65 -0.49 -20.01
C ILE A 182 2.18 -1.44 -21.07
N ARG A 183 1.73 -1.24 -22.31
CA ARG A 183 2.16 -2.04 -23.47
C ARG A 183 3.40 -1.41 -24.10
N TYR A 184 4.23 -2.24 -24.72
CA TYR A 184 5.45 -1.80 -25.41
C TYR A 184 6.39 -0.95 -24.53
N PRO A 185 6.79 -1.44 -23.34
CA PRO A 185 7.85 -0.78 -22.58
C PRO A 185 9.19 -0.87 -23.32
N ASP A 186 10.10 0.06 -23.02
CA ASP A 186 11.49 -0.01 -23.45
C ASP A 186 12.14 -1.32 -22.93
N PRO A 187 12.82 -2.11 -23.79
CA PRO A 187 13.52 -3.33 -23.39
C PRO A 187 14.56 -3.16 -22.27
N LEU A 188 15.05 -1.94 -22.06
CA LEU A 188 16.02 -1.63 -21.00
C LEU A 188 15.40 -1.64 -19.59
N ILE A 189 14.06 -1.57 -19.49
CA ILE A 189 13.35 -1.54 -18.21
C ILE A 189 13.28 -2.94 -17.63
N LYS A 190 13.72 -3.10 -16.38
CA LYS A 190 13.71 -4.37 -15.64
C LYS A 190 12.77 -4.32 -14.44
N VAL A 191 12.59 -5.47 -13.80
CA VAL A 191 11.79 -5.59 -12.59
C VAL A 191 12.47 -4.85 -11.44
N ASN A 192 11.67 -4.16 -10.61
CA ASN A 192 12.07 -3.26 -9.52
C ASN A 192 12.58 -1.88 -9.92
N ASP A 193 12.74 -1.62 -11.21
CA ASP A 193 12.98 -0.26 -11.72
C ASP A 193 11.77 0.63 -11.45
N THR A 194 11.98 1.93 -11.58
CA THR A 194 10.91 2.91 -11.44
C THR A 194 10.74 3.70 -12.72
N VAL A 195 9.49 3.94 -13.06
CA VAL A 195 9.08 4.52 -14.33
C VAL A 195 8.29 5.78 -14.04
N ARG A 196 8.62 6.85 -14.75
CA ARG A 196 7.87 8.10 -14.74
C ARG A 196 6.77 7.99 -15.78
N ILE A 197 5.54 8.10 -15.31
CA ILE A 197 4.33 8.02 -16.11
C ILE A 197 3.70 9.40 -16.17
N ASP A 198 3.39 9.85 -17.37
CA ASP A 198 2.53 11.00 -17.59
C ASP A 198 1.06 10.59 -17.38
N LEU A 199 0.32 11.34 -16.58
CA LEU A 199 -1.02 10.97 -16.14
C LEU A 199 -2.07 11.15 -17.23
N GLU A 200 -1.87 12.12 -18.13
CA GLU A 200 -2.80 12.39 -19.24
C GLU A 200 -2.70 11.30 -20.30
N SER A 201 -1.49 11.08 -20.83
CA SER A 201 -1.27 10.07 -21.88
C SER A 201 -1.17 8.64 -21.35
N SER A 202 -0.92 8.46 -20.05
CA SER A 202 -0.58 7.16 -19.43
C SER A 202 0.62 6.46 -20.09
N LYS A 203 1.49 7.22 -20.78
CA LYS A 203 2.72 6.73 -21.40
C LYS A 203 3.92 6.94 -20.47
N ILE A 204 4.96 6.16 -20.72
CA ILE A 204 6.24 6.27 -20.03
C ILE A 204 7.02 7.43 -20.64
N THR A 205 7.49 8.35 -19.82
CA THR A 205 8.41 9.41 -20.27
C THR A 205 9.85 9.01 -20.04
N ASP A 206 10.18 8.71 -18.78
CA ASP A 206 11.53 8.37 -18.34
C ASP A 206 11.50 7.15 -17.41
N PHE A 207 12.65 6.50 -17.23
CA PHE A 207 12.82 5.45 -16.22
C PHE A 207 14.15 5.58 -15.46
N ILE A 208 14.17 4.99 -14.27
CA ILE A 208 15.33 4.90 -13.38
C ILE A 208 15.58 3.42 -13.09
N LYS A 209 16.81 2.98 -13.39
CA LYS A 209 17.27 1.63 -13.09
C LYS A 209 17.51 1.44 -11.60
N PHE A 210 17.21 0.24 -11.12
CA PHE A 210 17.52 -0.20 -9.76
C PHE A 210 19.00 -0.61 -9.68
N ASP A 211 19.87 0.39 -9.55
CA ASP A 211 21.33 0.23 -9.42
C ASP A 211 21.84 0.90 -8.14
N THR A 212 23.06 0.55 -7.75
CA THR A 212 23.77 1.18 -6.63
C THR A 212 24.04 2.65 -6.94
N GLY A 213 24.00 3.49 -5.90
CA GLY A 213 24.17 4.95 -6.03
C GLY A 213 22.88 5.72 -6.32
N ASN A 214 21.75 5.06 -6.58
CA ASN A 214 20.47 5.75 -6.78
C ASN A 214 19.73 6.02 -5.47
N LEU A 215 18.95 7.11 -5.46
CA LEU A 215 18.15 7.51 -4.31
C LEU A 215 16.89 6.65 -4.21
N CYS A 216 16.62 6.13 -3.02
CA CYS A 216 15.46 5.30 -2.76
C CYS A 216 14.70 5.74 -1.51
N MET A 217 13.41 5.43 -1.51
CA MET A 217 12.51 5.55 -0.37
C MET A 217 12.03 4.16 0.03
N VAL A 218 11.95 3.92 1.34
CA VAL A 218 11.41 2.68 1.89
C VAL A 218 9.88 2.80 1.99
N THR A 219 9.16 1.83 1.42
CA THR A 219 7.68 1.78 1.36
C THR A 219 7.06 0.79 2.35
N GLY A 220 7.86 -0.01 3.07
CA GLY A 220 7.35 -0.97 4.05
C GLY A 220 8.39 -1.42 5.08
N GLY A 221 7.92 -2.03 6.17
CA GLY A 221 8.77 -2.53 7.26
C GLY A 221 9.09 -1.46 8.32
N ALA A 222 10.13 -1.71 9.12
CA ALA A 222 10.48 -0.85 10.25
C ALA A 222 11.06 0.51 9.80
N ASN A 223 11.77 0.54 8.68
CA ASN A 223 12.41 1.74 8.12
C ASN A 223 11.50 2.54 7.17
N LEU A 224 10.17 2.36 7.26
CA LEU A 224 9.18 3.01 6.39
C LEU A 224 9.34 4.54 6.35
N GLY A 225 9.37 5.10 5.13
CA GLY A 225 9.47 6.54 4.88
C GLY A 225 10.86 7.13 5.03
N ARG A 226 11.89 6.32 5.32
CA ARG A 226 13.28 6.75 5.23
C ARG A 226 13.73 6.87 3.79
N ILE A 227 14.61 7.82 3.53
CA ILE A 227 15.18 8.09 2.21
C ILE A 227 16.70 8.05 2.28
N GLY A 228 17.30 7.24 1.43
CA GLY A 228 18.75 7.13 1.34
C GLY A 228 19.22 6.60 0.00
N VAL A 229 20.53 6.57 -0.17
CA VAL A 229 21.19 6.06 -1.36
C VAL A 229 21.43 4.56 -1.20
N ILE A 230 21.17 3.79 -2.26
CA ILE A 230 21.44 2.35 -2.28
C ILE A 230 22.96 2.16 -2.33
N THR A 231 23.54 1.49 -1.33
CA THR A 231 24.99 1.23 -1.29
C THR A 231 25.31 -0.15 -1.87
N ASN A 232 24.64 -1.18 -1.37
CA ASN A 232 24.90 -2.56 -1.74
C ASN A 232 23.61 -3.37 -1.83
N ARG A 233 23.59 -4.36 -2.71
CA ARG A 233 22.53 -5.35 -2.87
C ARG A 233 23.10 -6.74 -2.63
N GLU A 234 22.65 -7.37 -1.56
CA GLU A 234 22.95 -8.77 -1.26
C GLU A 234 21.89 -9.65 -1.90
N ARG A 235 22.35 -10.58 -2.74
CA ARG A 235 21.49 -11.56 -3.39
C ARG A 235 21.57 -12.87 -2.63
N HIS A 236 20.43 -13.39 -2.22
CA HIS A 236 20.33 -14.68 -1.57
C HIS A 236 19.46 -15.60 -2.44
N PRO A 237 20.04 -16.53 -3.20
CA PRO A 237 19.25 -17.41 -4.07
C PRO A 237 18.27 -18.25 -3.23
N GLY A 238 17.00 -18.25 -3.63
CA GLY A 238 15.92 -18.94 -2.89
C GLY A 238 15.36 -18.18 -1.68
N SER A 239 15.97 -17.04 -1.31
CA SER A 239 15.58 -16.20 -0.18
C SER A 239 15.25 -14.77 -0.65
N PHE A 240 14.89 -13.91 0.29
CA PHE A 240 14.66 -12.50 0.01
C PHE A 240 15.99 -11.75 -0.15
N ASP A 241 16.14 -11.07 -1.29
CA ASP A 241 17.22 -10.12 -1.50
C ASP A 241 17.16 -8.99 -0.47
N VAL A 242 18.32 -8.70 0.14
CA VAL A 242 18.52 -7.64 1.13
C VAL A 242 19.29 -6.51 0.46
N VAL A 243 18.90 -5.28 0.77
CA VAL A 243 19.51 -4.08 0.21
C VAL A 243 19.89 -3.16 1.34
N HIS A 244 21.15 -2.74 1.31
CA HIS A 244 21.73 -1.77 2.23
C HIS A 244 21.56 -0.37 1.67
N VAL A 245 21.05 0.51 2.52
CA VAL A 245 20.73 1.89 2.19
C VAL A 245 21.44 2.78 3.20
N LYS A 246 22.04 3.88 2.73
CA LYS A 246 22.70 4.90 3.55
C LYS A 246 21.95 6.22 3.44
N ASP A 247 21.49 6.74 4.57
CA ASP A 247 20.87 8.06 4.65
C ASP A 247 21.90 9.18 4.41
N SER A 248 21.41 10.39 4.15
CA SER A 248 22.27 11.58 4.00
C SER A 248 23.05 11.94 5.26
N THR A 249 22.58 11.55 6.45
CA THR A 249 23.29 11.71 7.73
C THR A 249 24.35 10.63 7.98
N GLY A 250 24.51 9.68 7.06
CA GLY A 250 25.47 8.59 7.19
C GLY A 250 24.95 7.33 7.88
N ASN A 251 23.72 7.36 8.42
CA ASN A 251 23.10 6.18 9.03
C ASN A 251 22.82 5.11 7.97
N SER A 252 23.38 3.92 8.16
CA SER A 252 23.10 2.75 7.31
C SER A 252 22.01 1.87 7.90
N PHE A 253 21.13 1.36 7.04
CA PHE A 253 20.16 0.33 7.41
C PHE A 253 19.88 -0.62 6.25
N ALA A 254 19.32 -1.79 6.57
CA ALA A 254 18.95 -2.79 5.59
C ALA A 254 17.44 -2.93 5.45
N THR A 255 16.97 -3.23 4.24
CA THR A 255 15.57 -3.60 3.97
C THR A 255 15.47 -4.67 2.90
N ARG A 256 14.32 -5.33 2.81
CA ARG A 256 14.02 -6.27 1.70
C ARG A 256 13.84 -5.50 0.39
N LEU A 257 14.26 -6.09 -0.72
CA LEU A 257 14.10 -5.54 -2.07
C LEU A 257 12.65 -5.12 -2.41
N SER A 258 11.66 -5.85 -1.91
CA SER A 258 10.24 -5.54 -2.12
C SER A 258 9.84 -4.16 -1.62
N ASN A 259 10.45 -3.72 -0.52
CA ASN A 259 10.09 -2.51 0.22
C ASN A 259 10.87 -1.29 -0.25
N ILE A 260 11.75 -1.42 -1.24
CA ILE A 260 12.51 -0.31 -1.78
C ILE A 260 11.81 0.25 -3.00
N PHE A 261 11.77 1.58 -3.09
CA PHE A 261 11.27 2.31 -4.24
C PHE A 261 12.29 3.35 -4.66
N VAL A 262 12.77 3.29 -5.91
CA VAL A 262 13.74 4.27 -6.42
C VAL A 262 13.02 5.57 -6.76
N ILE A 263 13.54 6.70 -6.30
CA ILE A 263 12.90 8.01 -6.47
C ILE A 263 13.74 8.98 -7.31
N GLY A 264 15.03 8.70 -7.52
CA GLY A 264 15.94 9.61 -8.18
C GLY A 264 17.24 8.95 -8.64
N LYS A 265 17.93 9.63 -9.54
CA LYS A 265 19.28 9.26 -10.01
C LYS A 265 20.31 9.98 -9.14
N GLY A 266 21.27 9.23 -8.60
CA GLY A 266 22.24 9.80 -7.66
C GLY A 266 21.56 10.43 -6.45
N ASN A 267 21.92 11.67 -6.12
CA ASN A 267 21.33 12.44 -5.01
C ASN A 267 20.13 13.31 -5.41
N LYS A 268 19.72 13.34 -6.70
CA LYS A 268 18.65 14.21 -7.19
C LYS A 268 17.31 13.45 -7.23
N PRO A 269 16.35 13.74 -6.34
CA PRO A 269 15.01 13.16 -6.42
C PRO A 269 14.25 13.71 -7.63
N TRP A 270 13.41 12.90 -8.26
CA TRP A 270 12.49 13.35 -9.33
C TRP A 270 11.17 13.91 -8.79
N VAL A 271 10.99 13.86 -7.47
CA VAL A 271 9.75 14.22 -6.77
C VAL A 271 10.10 15.06 -5.56
N SER A 272 9.30 16.07 -5.29
CA SER A 272 9.40 16.87 -4.07
C SER A 272 9.26 16.01 -2.81
N LEU A 273 10.20 16.19 -1.88
CA LEU A 273 10.27 15.40 -0.65
C LEU A 273 9.50 16.08 0.49
N PRO A 274 8.85 15.31 1.38
CA PRO A 274 8.18 15.86 2.55
C PRO A 274 9.18 16.46 3.54
N ARG A 275 8.65 17.23 4.49
CA ARG A 275 9.42 17.89 5.55
C ARG A 275 10.32 16.88 6.26
N GLY A 276 11.60 17.20 6.40
CA GLY A 276 12.61 16.31 7.00
C GLY A 276 13.33 15.39 6.02
N LYS A 277 13.04 15.46 4.70
CA LYS A 277 13.78 14.78 3.62
C LYS A 277 13.99 13.27 3.85
N GLY A 278 13.12 12.62 4.61
CA GLY A 278 13.23 11.19 4.92
C GLY A 278 14.30 10.82 5.95
N ILE A 279 14.85 11.77 6.69
CA ILE A 279 15.84 11.50 7.73
C ILE A 279 15.13 11.13 9.04
N ARG A 280 15.43 9.94 9.56
CA ARG A 280 14.97 9.51 10.88
C ARG A 280 15.93 9.95 11.97
N LEU A 281 15.56 11.03 12.65
CA LEU A 281 16.22 11.48 13.87
C LEU A 281 16.03 10.47 15.01
N THR A 282 16.96 10.47 15.94
CA THR A 282 16.84 9.66 17.17
C THR A 282 15.77 10.24 18.10
N ILE A 283 15.31 9.45 19.08
CA ILE A 283 14.26 9.89 20.01
C ILE A 283 14.74 11.08 20.85
N ALA A 284 16.03 11.10 21.21
CA ALA A 284 16.66 12.23 21.91
C ALA A 284 16.66 13.49 21.04
N GLU A 285 17.15 13.41 19.80
CA GLU A 285 17.15 14.54 18.86
C GLU A 285 15.74 15.09 18.58
N GLU A 286 14.73 14.21 18.44
CA GLU A 286 13.34 14.64 18.28
C GLU A 286 12.83 15.37 19.54
N ARG A 287 13.22 14.92 20.74
CA ARG A 287 12.86 15.57 22.00
C ARG A 287 13.46 16.97 22.09
N ASP A 288 14.76 17.08 21.83
CA ASP A 288 15.48 18.36 21.95
C ASP A 288 14.97 19.36 20.93
N LYS A 289 14.74 18.91 19.68
CA LYS A 289 14.12 19.73 18.64
C LYS A 289 12.72 20.20 19.03
N ARG A 290 11.93 19.36 19.73
CA ARG A 290 10.59 19.73 20.20
C ARG A 290 10.64 20.75 21.34
N LEU A 291 11.59 20.61 22.27
CA LEU A 291 11.79 21.57 23.37
C LEU A 291 12.24 22.93 22.83
N ALA A 292 13.22 22.93 21.93
CA ALA A 292 13.70 24.14 21.25
C ALA A 292 12.58 24.85 20.48
N ALA A 293 11.75 24.11 19.73
CA ALA A 293 10.62 24.69 19.00
C ALA A 293 9.53 25.26 19.93
N LYS A 294 9.36 24.69 21.14
CA LYS A 294 8.42 25.21 22.13
C LYS A 294 8.96 26.49 22.76
N GLN A 295 10.24 26.52 23.11
CA GLN A 295 10.93 27.69 23.66
C GLN A 295 11.00 28.85 22.65
N SER A 296 11.13 28.58 21.35
CA SER A 296 11.14 29.64 20.34
C SER A 296 9.73 30.17 20.02
N SER A 297 8.68 29.46 20.41
CA SER A 297 7.28 29.87 20.22
C SER A 297 6.68 30.59 21.43
N SER A 298 7.33 30.49 22.59
CA SER A 298 7.01 31.19 23.82
C SER A 298 7.80 32.48 23.92
#